data_AF-A0A956FA43-F1
#
_entry.id   AF-A0A956FA43-F1
#
_cell.length_a   1.000
_cell.length_b   1.000
_cell.length_c   1.000
_cell.angle_alpha   90.00
_cell.angle_beta   90.00
_cell.angle_gamma   90.00
#
_symmetry.space_group_name_H-M   'P 1'
#
loop_
_entity.id
_entity.type
_entity.pdbx_description
1 polymer ?
#
loop_
_entity_poly.entity_id
_entity_poly.type
_entity_poly.pdbx_seq_one_letter_code
_entity_poly.pdbx_strand_id
1 'polypeptide(L)'
;MTTWLDVATHFARTRDLDEEVIAVLRCFAGPEPRGGPPPPPEEPWDDSFEALERELLAVDLAAIAGRLMGEVDHGQAELFARRVQSVDAAIAALHDDVGRLLRVGLRHRLRTVTRGRTARATRTRALADFYYSVAGLHRSRRLGGEHLVMEQHVSRLRWRRVSDGVEHAQLEGRSDLGPLHVNLLRIEPEHVHLRVLDCRESVERGEPFHALVSAHGAIAGVSGGFFLYSEPDIAPPSRRFDPVGLLMDEGEVLGPPVFARGAVLVHDDGTVAIDRVSMSQVEIEAPSGARWRPSAVVNRAHARRGPDRPGAAVVGHEVVAVGRSLPVPLNGFVLEPPPGVELRPGDRLRYPVVHGPAGRPLRTGIAGGPLLLQDGEPTLDMRAEDLWGSAPPVTFSQDETGDHNLLPRLAAGLTDEGQLLLAAVDGRNLEHALGMTLGGVARLLRALGCHRATNLDGGSSKRMVVEGRTCDLATTEIVAEGVASTLVRPVHTGLLVLPR
;
A
#
# COMPACT_ATOMS: atom_id res chain seq x y z
N MET A 1 15.72 8.55 37.05
CA MET A 1 16.76 8.53 36.00
C MET A 1 16.17 9.30 34.83
N THR A 2 16.92 10.26 34.30
CA THR A 2 16.51 11.01 33.11
C THR A 2 16.67 10.09 31.91
N THR A 3 15.73 10.12 30.96
CA THR A 3 15.84 9.34 29.72
C THR A 3 16.30 10.21 28.56
N TRP A 4 16.78 9.60 27.47
CA TRP A 4 17.10 10.34 26.24
C TRP A 4 15.89 11.15 25.72
N LEU A 5 14.67 10.60 25.92
CA LEU A 5 13.42 11.24 25.50
C LEU A 5 13.15 12.50 26.34
N ASP A 6 13.44 12.47 27.64
CA ASP A 6 13.33 13.64 28.52
C ASP A 6 14.31 14.73 28.09
N VAL A 7 15.57 14.36 27.79
CA VAL A 7 16.60 15.30 27.32
C VAL A 7 16.24 15.93 25.98
N ALA A 8 15.77 15.13 25.00
CA ALA A 8 15.33 15.63 23.70
C ALA A 8 14.08 16.51 23.82
N THR A 9 13.12 16.14 24.67
CA THR A 9 11.92 16.95 24.93
C THR A 9 12.28 18.27 25.59
N HIS A 10 13.21 18.25 26.55
CA HIS A 10 13.71 19.46 27.21
C HIS A 10 14.38 20.40 26.20
N PHE A 11 15.30 19.88 25.37
CA PHE A 11 15.92 20.63 24.28
C PHE A 11 14.86 21.30 23.39
N ALA A 12 13.87 20.53 22.90
CA ALA A 12 12.82 21.05 22.04
C ALA A 12 12.03 22.20 22.68
N ARG A 13 11.64 22.05 23.95
CA ARG A 13 10.90 23.08 24.68
C ARG A 13 11.72 24.34 24.94
N THR A 14 13.01 24.21 25.24
CA THR A 14 13.91 25.37 25.41
C THR A 14 14.15 26.14 24.11
N ARG A 15 13.87 25.52 22.95
CA ARG A 15 13.97 26.12 21.62
C ARG A 15 12.63 26.49 21.02
N ASP A 16 11.55 26.37 21.80
CA ASP A 16 10.17 26.68 21.37
C ASP A 16 9.74 25.91 20.10
N LEU A 17 10.13 24.63 20.01
CA LEU A 17 9.73 23.78 18.88
C LEU A 17 8.28 23.30 19.04
N ASP A 18 7.56 23.19 17.92
CA ASP A 18 6.16 22.73 17.88
C ASP A 18 5.94 21.38 18.58
N GLU A 19 4.85 21.25 19.34
CA GLU A 19 4.49 20.00 20.01
C GLU A 19 4.24 18.85 19.01
N GLU A 20 3.81 19.15 17.77
CA GLU A 20 3.74 18.16 16.67
C GLU A 20 5.10 17.52 16.40
N VAL A 21 6.18 18.31 16.42
CA VAL A 21 7.55 17.86 16.19
C VAL A 21 8.08 17.09 17.40
N ILE A 22 7.69 17.47 18.62
CA ILE A 22 8.05 16.73 19.84
C ILE A 22 7.37 15.34 19.87
N ALA A 23 6.11 15.25 19.42
CA ALA A 23 5.36 14.00 19.39
C ALA A 23 6.02 12.91 18.53
N VAL A 24 6.76 13.31 17.49
CA VAL A 24 7.52 12.42 16.60
C VAL A 24 8.51 11.55 17.35
N LEU A 25 9.09 12.06 18.44
CA LEU A 25 10.03 11.30 19.28
C LEU A 25 9.38 10.07 19.91
N ARG A 26 8.06 10.08 20.12
CA ARG A 26 7.30 8.99 20.77
C ARG A 26 6.80 7.94 19.77
N CYS A 27 6.80 8.23 18.47
CA CYS A 27 6.44 7.25 17.45
C CYS A 27 7.42 6.07 17.48
N PHE A 28 6.91 4.87 17.19
CA PHE A 28 7.68 3.62 17.26
C PHE A 28 8.26 3.29 18.67
N ALA A 29 7.76 3.94 19.73
CA ALA A 29 8.11 3.59 21.11
C ALA A 29 7.25 2.44 21.67
N GLY A 30 6.05 2.23 21.11
CA GLY A 30 5.10 1.21 21.54
C GLY A 30 5.37 -0.19 20.96
N PRO A 31 4.67 -1.23 21.46
CA PRO A 31 4.75 -2.58 20.90
C PRO A 31 4.36 -2.62 19.42
N GLU A 32 4.85 -3.64 18.71
CA GLU A 32 4.47 -3.87 17.32
C GLU A 32 2.95 -4.09 17.24
N PRO A 33 2.20 -3.30 16.46
CA PRO A 33 0.74 -3.36 16.38
C PRO A 33 0.21 -4.74 15.96
N ARG A 34 1.02 -5.49 15.21
CA ARG A 34 0.72 -6.84 14.70
C ARG A 34 1.25 -7.96 15.60
N GLY A 35 1.76 -7.61 16.79
CA GLY A 35 2.30 -8.53 17.78
C GLY A 35 3.82 -8.67 17.69
N GLY A 36 4.47 -8.76 18.85
CA GLY A 36 5.92 -8.83 18.99
C GLY A 36 6.31 -8.70 20.47
N PRO A 37 7.59 -8.91 20.83
CA PRO A 37 8.04 -8.61 22.19
C PRO A 37 7.80 -7.12 22.52
N PRO A 38 7.54 -6.78 23.79
CA PRO A 38 7.42 -5.39 24.18
C PRO A 38 8.69 -4.61 23.80
N PRO A 39 8.57 -3.33 23.46
CA PRO A 39 9.72 -2.50 23.18
C PRO A 39 10.59 -2.41 24.45
N PRO A 40 11.92 -2.32 24.32
CA PRO A 40 12.76 -2.07 25.49
C PRO A 40 12.36 -0.74 26.14
N PRO A 41 12.55 -0.60 27.46
CA PRO A 41 12.30 0.67 28.13
C PRO A 41 13.15 1.79 27.52
N GLU A 42 12.69 3.04 27.68
CA GLU A 42 13.47 4.20 27.24
C GLU A 42 14.81 4.25 27.96
N GLU A 43 15.87 4.45 27.20
CA GLU A 43 17.22 4.36 27.73
C GLU A 43 17.53 5.54 28.66
N PRO A 44 18.12 5.27 29.84
CA PRO A 44 18.66 6.32 30.69
C PRO A 44 19.71 7.16 29.94
N TRP A 45 19.64 8.46 30.12
CA TRP A 45 20.61 9.42 29.60
C TRP A 45 20.69 10.62 30.54
N ASP A 46 21.84 10.77 31.19
CA ASP A 46 22.04 11.79 32.23
C ASP A 46 22.94 12.97 31.76
N ASP A 47 23.34 12.99 30.49
CA ASP A 47 24.14 14.07 29.87
C ASP A 47 23.26 15.01 29.01
N SER A 48 23.87 16.05 28.45
CA SER A 48 23.29 17.04 27.54
C SER A 48 22.75 16.43 26.23
N PHE A 49 21.90 17.21 25.56
CA PHE A 49 21.43 16.91 24.21
C PHE A 49 22.59 16.86 23.21
N GLU A 50 23.57 17.75 23.32
CA GLU A 50 24.75 17.80 22.45
C GLU A 50 25.62 16.53 22.58
N ALA A 51 25.70 15.96 23.77
CA ALA A 51 26.38 14.68 23.99
C ALA A 51 25.59 13.53 23.34
N LEU A 52 24.27 13.50 23.52
CA LEU A 52 23.38 12.50 22.91
C LEU A 52 23.45 12.53 21.39
N GLU A 53 23.33 13.73 20.81
CA GLU A 53 23.45 13.96 19.37
C GLU A 53 24.79 13.44 18.84
N ARG A 54 25.89 13.78 19.50
CA ARG A 54 27.23 13.32 19.10
C ARG A 54 27.36 11.79 19.13
N GLU A 55 26.84 11.12 20.17
CA GLU A 55 26.86 9.65 20.25
C GLU A 55 26.09 9.02 19.09
N LEU A 56 24.85 9.47 18.85
CA LEU A 56 23.99 8.90 17.82
C LEU A 56 24.53 9.17 16.41
N LEU A 57 25.13 10.33 16.18
CA LEU A 57 25.71 10.70 14.89
C LEU A 57 26.98 9.91 14.54
N ALA A 58 27.69 9.38 15.54
CA ALA A 58 28.88 8.54 15.32
C ALA A 58 28.55 7.13 14.77
N VAL A 59 27.29 6.69 14.83
CA VAL A 59 26.86 5.37 14.35
C VAL A 59 26.79 5.37 12.82
N ASP A 60 27.45 4.39 12.20
CA ASP A 60 27.34 4.12 10.77
C ASP A 60 25.98 3.49 10.43
N LEU A 61 25.19 4.21 9.63
CA LEU A 61 23.87 3.76 9.19
C LEU A 61 23.96 2.65 8.11
N ALA A 62 25.08 2.51 7.40
CA ALA A 62 25.25 1.44 6.40
C ALA A 62 25.24 0.05 7.07
N ALA A 63 25.77 -0.05 8.29
CA ALA A 63 25.82 -1.29 9.07
C ALA A 63 24.44 -1.88 9.41
N ILE A 64 23.36 -1.12 9.20
CA ILE A 64 21.99 -1.59 9.44
C ILE A 64 21.58 -2.67 8.45
N ALA A 65 22.06 -2.63 7.20
CA ALA A 65 21.77 -3.67 6.22
C ALA A 65 22.10 -5.06 6.77
N GLY A 66 23.26 -5.23 7.39
CA GLY A 66 23.67 -6.49 8.02
C GLY A 66 22.74 -6.95 9.14
N ARG A 67 22.09 -6.03 9.87
CA ARG A 67 21.08 -6.37 10.89
C ARG A 67 19.76 -6.84 10.30
N LEU A 68 19.41 -6.36 9.10
CA LEU A 68 18.16 -6.69 8.42
C LEU A 68 18.23 -7.99 7.61
N MET A 69 19.43 -8.45 7.25
CA MET A 69 19.66 -9.69 6.50
C MET A 69 19.14 -10.97 7.18
N GLY A 70 18.85 -10.91 8.49
CA GLY A 70 18.21 -12.02 9.19
C GLY A 70 16.70 -12.17 8.91
N GLU A 71 16.09 -11.18 8.27
CA GLU A 71 14.63 -11.12 8.07
C GLU A 71 14.21 -10.93 6.62
N VAL A 72 15.00 -10.20 5.84
CA VAL A 72 14.74 -9.93 4.42
C VAL A 72 15.95 -10.30 3.58
N ASP A 73 15.73 -10.45 2.29
CA ASP A 73 16.83 -10.70 1.35
C ASP A 73 17.84 -9.54 1.32
N HIS A 74 19.06 -9.83 0.89
CA HIS A 74 20.17 -8.87 0.85
C HIS A 74 19.81 -7.57 0.13
N GLY A 75 19.16 -7.65 -1.03
CA GLY A 75 18.80 -6.48 -1.82
C GLY A 75 17.78 -5.59 -1.11
N GLN A 76 16.81 -6.18 -0.39
CA GLN A 76 15.87 -5.43 0.44
C GLN A 76 16.54 -4.78 1.66
N ALA A 77 17.44 -5.50 2.33
CA ALA A 77 18.18 -4.99 3.46
C ALA A 77 19.01 -3.75 3.06
N GLU A 78 19.71 -3.81 1.94
CA GLU A 78 20.46 -2.67 1.39
C GLU A 78 19.55 -1.51 1.00
N LEU A 79 18.40 -1.79 0.38
CA LEU A 79 17.44 -0.74 0.01
C LEU A 79 16.91 0.01 1.24
N PHE A 80 16.61 -0.70 2.33
CA PHE A 80 16.16 -0.07 3.57
C PHE A 80 17.27 0.75 4.22
N ALA A 81 18.51 0.26 4.22
CA ALA A 81 19.66 1.00 4.73
C ALA A 81 19.91 2.29 3.92
N ARG A 82 19.93 2.20 2.58
CA ARG A 82 20.06 3.39 1.71
C ARG A 82 18.96 4.40 1.95
N ARG A 83 17.71 3.93 2.10
CA ARG A 83 16.58 4.80 2.42
C ARG A 83 16.78 5.56 3.72
N VAL A 84 17.17 4.87 4.80
CA VAL A 84 17.48 5.52 6.08
C VAL A 84 18.58 6.57 5.91
N GLN A 85 19.66 6.25 5.20
CA GLN A 85 20.76 7.18 4.96
C GLN A 85 20.30 8.44 4.20
N SER A 86 19.49 8.27 3.16
CA SER A 86 18.93 9.39 2.41
C SER A 86 18.01 10.26 3.26
N VAL A 87 17.21 9.65 4.16
CA VAL A 87 16.37 10.40 5.09
C VAL A 87 17.20 11.15 6.12
N ASP A 88 18.21 10.52 6.73
CA ASP A 88 19.12 11.20 7.67
C ASP A 88 19.83 12.39 7.02
N ALA A 89 20.27 12.24 5.76
CA ALA A 89 20.86 13.33 4.98
C ALA A 89 19.86 14.46 4.67
N ALA A 90 18.63 14.11 4.28
CA ALA A 90 17.56 15.09 4.03
C ALA A 90 17.21 15.90 5.29
N ILE A 91 17.17 15.24 6.46
CA ILE A 91 16.93 15.93 7.74
C ILE A 91 18.14 16.81 8.09
N ALA A 92 19.37 16.34 7.86
CA ALA A 92 20.58 17.14 8.11
C ALA A 92 20.61 18.43 7.29
N ALA A 93 20.06 18.42 6.07
CA ALA A 93 19.96 19.58 5.19
C ALA A 93 18.96 20.67 5.65
N LEU A 94 18.18 20.43 6.71
CA LEU A 94 17.29 21.46 7.28
C LEU A 94 18.07 22.58 7.99
N HIS A 95 19.28 22.26 8.49
CA HIS A 95 20.18 23.18 9.17
C HIS A 95 19.54 23.99 10.33
N ASP A 96 18.60 23.39 11.07
CA ASP A 96 17.90 24.02 12.20
C ASP A 96 17.69 23.04 13.37
N ASP A 97 17.14 23.56 14.49
CA ASP A 97 16.92 22.78 15.71
C ASP A 97 15.89 21.65 15.52
N VAL A 98 14.94 21.79 14.59
CA VAL A 98 14.01 20.71 14.20
C VAL A 98 14.79 19.58 13.53
N GLY A 99 15.66 19.88 12.57
CA GLY A 99 16.52 18.90 11.92
C GLY A 99 17.39 18.14 12.93
N ARG A 100 17.99 18.85 13.90
CA ARG A 100 18.76 18.22 14.99
C ARG A 100 17.90 17.25 15.80
N LEU A 101 16.72 17.69 16.24
CA LEU A 101 15.79 16.87 17.02
C LEU A 101 15.35 15.62 16.25
N LEU A 102 14.99 15.78 14.97
CA LEU A 102 14.54 14.69 14.12
C LEU A 102 15.64 13.66 13.85
N ARG A 103 16.91 14.07 13.70
CA ARG A 103 18.03 13.11 13.54
C ARG A 103 18.26 12.30 14.80
N VAL A 104 18.20 12.94 15.98
CA VAL A 104 18.27 12.23 17.27
C VAL A 104 17.13 11.23 17.39
N GLY A 105 15.89 11.66 17.13
CA GLY A 105 14.72 10.79 17.15
C GLY A 105 14.84 9.61 16.19
N LEU A 106 15.17 9.86 14.92
CA LEU A 106 15.33 8.83 13.88
C LEU A 106 16.38 7.81 14.30
N ARG A 107 17.60 8.27 14.63
CA ARG A 107 18.73 7.37 14.93
C ARG A 107 18.51 6.59 16.22
N HIS A 108 17.93 7.22 17.25
CA HIS A 108 17.62 6.51 18.49
C HIS A 108 16.50 5.48 18.28
N ARG A 109 15.40 5.85 17.61
CA ARG A 109 14.31 4.91 17.32
C ARG A 109 14.77 3.79 16.41
N LEU A 110 15.64 4.07 15.45
CA LEU A 110 16.23 3.06 14.59
C LEU A 110 17.12 2.10 15.38
N ARG A 111 17.91 2.59 16.33
CA ARG A 111 18.68 1.76 17.26
C ARG A 111 17.75 0.83 18.05
N THR A 112 16.66 1.36 18.61
CA THR A 112 15.65 0.56 19.34
C THR A 112 14.93 -0.45 18.46
N VAL A 113 14.46 -0.01 17.30
CA VAL A 113 13.80 -0.85 16.29
C VAL A 113 14.76 -1.90 15.78
N THR A 114 16.08 -1.73 15.75
CA THR A 114 17.01 -2.77 15.26
C THR A 114 17.73 -3.56 16.36
N ARG A 115 17.39 -3.35 17.64
CA ARG A 115 17.89 -4.10 18.82
C ARG A 115 17.12 -5.38 19.16
N GLY A 116 17.48 -6.54 18.61
CA GLY A 116 16.88 -7.82 19.02
C GLY A 116 16.85 -8.88 17.91
N ARG A 117 16.04 -9.92 18.07
CA ARG A 117 16.02 -11.12 17.19
C ARG A 117 14.76 -11.31 16.31
N THR A 118 13.77 -10.43 16.38
CA THR A 118 12.43 -10.61 15.72
C THR A 118 12.07 -9.42 14.83
N ALA A 119 11.16 -9.62 13.86
CA ALA A 119 10.71 -8.71 12.77
C ALA A 119 10.82 -7.19 12.99
N ARG A 120 11.73 -6.52 12.25
CA ARG A 120 12.12 -5.10 12.34
C ARG A 120 12.46 -4.45 11.01
N ALA A 121 12.65 -5.22 9.93
CA ALA A 121 12.98 -4.66 8.61
C ALA A 121 11.84 -3.76 8.10
N THR A 122 10.61 -4.24 8.22
CA THR A 122 9.40 -3.51 7.85
C THR A 122 9.21 -2.22 8.65
N ARG A 123 9.45 -2.29 9.97
CA ARG A 123 9.38 -1.15 10.89
C ARG A 123 10.50 -0.13 10.65
N THR A 124 11.69 -0.59 10.23
CA THR A 124 12.81 0.27 9.79
C THR A 124 12.41 1.11 8.58
N ARG A 125 11.79 0.49 7.57
CA ARG A 125 11.26 1.21 6.40
C ARG A 125 10.19 2.22 6.80
N ALA A 126 9.22 1.80 7.61
CA ALA A 126 8.12 2.68 8.05
C ALA A 126 8.62 3.88 8.86
N LEU A 127 9.62 3.68 9.72
CA LEU A 127 10.28 4.74 10.49
C LEU A 127 10.95 5.76 9.57
N ALA A 128 11.72 5.31 8.58
CA ALA A 128 12.37 6.20 7.62
C ALA A 128 11.34 7.02 6.83
N ASP A 129 10.29 6.37 6.30
CA ASP A 129 9.22 7.05 5.56
C ASP A 129 8.48 8.09 6.44
N PHE A 130 8.30 7.82 7.75
CA PHE A 130 7.66 8.74 8.69
C PHE A 130 8.51 9.99 8.94
N TYR A 131 9.78 9.82 9.32
CA TYR A 131 10.68 10.94 9.58
C TYR A 131 10.92 11.78 8.31
N TYR A 132 10.94 11.15 7.14
CA TYR A 132 10.95 11.86 5.86
C TYR A 132 9.71 12.74 5.68
N SER A 133 8.52 12.23 5.99
CA SER A 133 7.26 12.97 5.88
C SER A 133 7.27 14.22 6.75
N VAL A 134 7.69 14.08 8.01
CA VAL A 134 7.79 15.20 8.96
C VAL A 134 8.81 16.25 8.49
N ALA A 135 10.00 15.80 8.08
CA ALA A 135 11.05 16.70 7.60
C ALA A 135 10.63 17.46 6.33
N GLY A 136 9.95 16.78 5.41
CA GLY A 136 9.41 17.37 4.20
C GLY A 136 8.33 18.42 4.49
N LEU A 137 7.42 18.14 5.42
CA LEU A 137 6.39 19.10 5.84
C LEU A 137 7.02 20.33 6.50
N HIS A 138 7.98 20.13 7.40
CA HIS A 138 8.70 21.22 8.05
C HIS A 138 9.41 22.12 7.03
N ARG A 139 10.15 21.53 6.09
CA ARG A 139 10.77 22.26 4.97
C ARG A 139 9.72 23.01 4.16
N SER A 140 8.61 22.37 3.83
CA SER A 140 7.54 22.97 3.05
C SER A 140 6.98 24.21 3.74
N ARG A 141 6.66 24.11 5.04
CA ARG A 141 6.17 25.24 5.86
C ARG A 141 7.16 26.40 5.89
N ARG A 142 8.47 26.13 6.02
CA ARG A 142 9.52 27.18 6.07
C ARG A 142 9.68 27.96 4.76
N LEU A 143 9.45 27.33 3.60
CA LEU A 143 9.53 28.01 2.30
C LEU A 143 8.39 29.03 2.08
N GLY A 144 7.32 28.98 2.88
CA GLY A 144 6.17 29.87 2.76
C GLY A 144 5.38 29.70 1.45
N GLY A 145 4.47 30.64 1.17
CA GLY A 145 3.64 30.64 -0.05
C GLY A 145 2.17 30.32 0.19
N GLU A 146 1.36 30.43 -0.87
CA GLU A 146 -0.08 30.09 -0.82
C GLU A 146 -0.25 28.59 -0.60
N HIS A 147 -0.97 28.22 0.46
CA HIS A 147 -1.37 26.84 0.73
C HIS A 147 -2.87 26.74 0.49
N LEU A 148 -3.27 25.91 -0.46
CA LEU A 148 -4.68 25.72 -0.79
C LEU A 148 -5.21 24.48 -0.07
N VAL A 149 -6.47 24.56 0.34
CA VAL A 149 -7.21 23.36 0.76
C VAL A 149 -7.53 22.49 -0.46
N MET A 150 -7.83 21.21 -0.24
CA MET A 150 -7.99 20.24 -1.33
C MET A 150 -9.09 20.65 -2.32
N GLU A 151 -10.19 21.19 -1.82
CA GLU A 151 -11.34 21.64 -2.60
C GLU A 151 -10.97 22.80 -3.54
N GLN A 152 -10.07 23.68 -3.10
CA GLN A 152 -9.56 24.77 -3.92
C GLN A 152 -8.67 24.24 -5.05
N HIS A 153 -7.81 23.26 -4.77
CA HIS A 153 -7.04 22.57 -5.82
C HIS A 153 -7.95 21.94 -6.86
N VAL A 154 -8.95 21.18 -6.41
CA VAL A 154 -9.92 20.51 -7.29
C VAL A 154 -10.69 21.53 -8.15
N SER A 155 -11.12 22.65 -7.57
CA SER A 155 -11.83 23.71 -8.33
C SER A 155 -11.01 24.36 -9.45
N ARG A 156 -9.67 24.28 -9.37
CA ARG A 156 -8.73 24.83 -10.35
C ARG A 156 -8.29 23.81 -11.41
N LEU A 157 -8.71 22.54 -11.30
CA LEU A 157 -8.34 21.49 -12.24
C LEU A 157 -8.82 21.78 -13.65
N ARG A 158 -7.95 21.48 -14.62
CA ARG A 158 -8.27 21.53 -16.05
C ARG A 158 -8.20 20.13 -16.62
N TRP A 159 -9.35 19.63 -17.04
CA TRP A 159 -9.47 18.33 -17.69
C TRP A 159 -9.16 18.46 -19.18
N ARG A 160 -8.26 17.63 -19.67
CA ARG A 160 -7.94 17.48 -21.09
C ARG A 160 -8.57 16.19 -21.57
N ARG A 161 -9.41 16.27 -22.60
CA ARG A 161 -9.91 15.08 -23.30
C ARG A 161 -8.74 14.31 -23.91
N VAL A 162 -8.67 13.01 -23.61
CA VAL A 162 -7.69 12.06 -24.15
C VAL A 162 -8.32 11.24 -25.27
N SER A 163 -9.52 10.71 -25.03
CA SER A 163 -10.32 9.99 -26.02
C SER A 163 -11.81 10.22 -25.77
N ASP A 164 -12.67 9.50 -26.46
CA ASP A 164 -14.07 9.40 -26.05
C ASP A 164 -14.17 8.75 -24.66
N GLY A 165 -14.93 9.36 -23.76
CA GLY A 165 -15.10 8.91 -22.37
C GLY A 165 -13.86 8.90 -21.48
N VAL A 166 -12.72 9.49 -21.89
CA VAL A 166 -11.50 9.55 -21.07
C VAL A 166 -10.93 10.96 -21.05
N GLU A 167 -10.78 11.50 -19.84
CA GLU A 167 -10.12 12.78 -19.58
C GLU A 167 -8.94 12.60 -18.62
N HIS A 168 -7.91 13.43 -18.79
CA HIS A 168 -6.74 13.49 -17.92
C HIS A 168 -6.58 14.88 -17.33
N ALA A 169 -6.23 14.95 -16.05
CA ALA A 169 -5.87 16.19 -15.38
C ALA A 169 -4.67 15.97 -14.48
N GLN A 170 -3.99 17.06 -14.15
CA GLN A 170 -2.87 17.06 -13.22
C GLN A 170 -3.14 18.09 -12.12
N LEU A 171 -3.01 17.65 -10.87
CA LEU A 171 -3.08 18.49 -9.69
C LEU A 171 -1.66 18.78 -9.23
N GLU A 172 -1.26 20.05 -9.27
CA GLU A 172 0.02 20.52 -8.76
C GLU A 172 -0.17 21.70 -7.82
N GLY A 173 0.73 21.83 -6.86
CA GLY A 173 0.76 22.98 -5.95
C GLY A 173 1.06 22.55 -4.52
N ARG A 174 0.63 23.34 -3.54
CA ARG A 174 0.90 23.09 -2.12
C ARG A 174 -0.39 22.98 -1.33
N SER A 175 -0.44 22.02 -0.41
CA SER A 175 -1.50 21.91 0.59
C SER A 175 -0.92 21.81 2.00
N ASP A 176 -1.80 21.57 2.96
CA ASP A 176 -1.47 21.14 4.32
C ASP A 176 -0.58 19.88 4.38
N LEU A 177 -0.53 19.08 3.31
CA LEU A 177 0.31 17.90 3.15
C LEU A 177 1.62 18.19 2.39
N GLY A 178 1.93 19.47 2.14
CA GLY A 178 3.12 19.90 1.41
C GLY A 178 2.92 19.95 -0.11
N PRO A 179 4.01 19.90 -0.92
CA PRO A 179 3.91 19.90 -2.37
C PRO A 179 3.20 18.64 -2.87
N LEU A 180 2.27 18.85 -3.81
CA LEU A 180 1.44 17.84 -4.43
C LEU A 180 1.77 17.75 -5.92
N HIS A 181 1.81 16.52 -6.42
CA HIS A 181 1.80 16.19 -7.83
C HIS A 181 0.95 14.93 -8.00
N VAL A 182 -0.24 15.08 -8.59
CA VAL A 182 -1.21 13.99 -8.75
C VAL A 182 -1.69 13.95 -10.19
N ASN A 183 -1.59 12.78 -10.81
CA ASN A 183 -2.21 12.51 -12.09
C ASN A 183 -3.60 11.89 -11.87
N LEU A 184 -4.59 12.41 -12.58
CA LEU A 184 -5.99 12.01 -12.49
C LEU A 184 -6.49 11.55 -13.86
N LEU A 185 -7.16 10.40 -13.89
CA LEU A 185 -7.96 9.96 -15.02
C LEU A 185 -9.42 9.95 -14.62
N ARG A 186 -10.28 10.56 -15.43
CA ARG A 186 -11.73 10.44 -15.35
C ARG A 186 -12.20 9.61 -16.54
N ILE A 187 -12.98 8.58 -16.25
CA ILE A 187 -13.39 7.57 -17.20
C ILE A 187 -14.91 7.43 -17.13
N GLU A 188 -15.58 7.50 -18.27
CA GLU A 188 -17.00 7.19 -18.46
C GLU A 188 -17.10 5.73 -18.91
N PRO A 189 -17.47 4.79 -18.02
CA PRO A 189 -17.38 3.35 -18.29
C PRO A 189 -18.22 2.86 -19.49
N GLU A 190 -19.27 3.60 -19.85
CA GLU A 190 -20.12 3.34 -21.01
C GLU A 190 -19.45 3.60 -22.36
N HIS A 191 -18.31 4.31 -22.37
CA HIS A 191 -17.52 4.64 -23.57
C HIS A 191 -16.24 3.80 -23.71
N VAL A 192 -15.88 3.01 -22.70
CA VAL A 192 -14.63 2.23 -22.67
C VAL A 192 -14.86 0.76 -22.30
N HIS A 193 -13.84 -0.07 -22.52
CA HIS A 193 -13.73 -1.40 -21.92
C HIS A 193 -12.63 -1.39 -20.85
N LEU A 194 -12.94 -1.90 -19.66
CA LEU A 194 -11.96 -2.07 -18.59
C LEU A 194 -11.48 -3.52 -18.57
N ARG A 195 -10.16 -3.70 -18.62
CA ARG A 195 -9.51 -5.02 -18.57
C ARG A 195 -8.50 -5.08 -17.46
N VAL A 196 -8.37 -6.24 -16.84
CA VAL A 196 -7.38 -6.50 -15.80
C VAL A 196 -6.29 -7.41 -16.36
N LEU A 197 -5.04 -7.10 -16.04
CA LEU A 197 -3.89 -7.87 -16.49
C LEU A 197 -3.11 -8.46 -15.31
N ASP A 198 -2.70 -9.72 -15.48
CA ASP A 198 -1.54 -10.28 -14.81
C ASP A 198 -0.30 -9.94 -15.64
N CYS A 199 0.57 -9.10 -15.09
CA CYS A 199 1.74 -8.59 -15.80
C CYS A 199 3.00 -9.41 -15.52
N ARG A 200 2.95 -10.47 -14.69
CA ARG A 200 4.14 -11.19 -14.21
C ARG A 200 4.99 -11.77 -15.33
N GLU A 201 4.38 -12.39 -16.34
CA GLU A 201 5.11 -12.90 -17.51
C GLU A 201 5.81 -11.79 -18.30
N SER A 202 5.20 -10.60 -18.38
CA SER A 202 5.81 -9.45 -19.04
C SER A 202 6.97 -8.87 -18.23
N VAL A 203 6.86 -8.89 -16.90
CA VAL A 203 7.97 -8.54 -15.99
C VAL A 203 9.15 -9.49 -16.15
N GLU A 204 8.91 -10.81 -16.26
CA GLU A 204 9.96 -11.80 -16.49
C GLU A 204 10.68 -11.58 -17.84
N ARG A 205 9.96 -11.09 -18.85
CA ARG A 205 10.52 -10.69 -20.15
C ARG A 205 11.20 -9.31 -20.15
N GLY A 206 11.14 -8.57 -19.04
CA GLY A 206 11.72 -7.23 -18.92
C GLY A 206 10.93 -6.14 -19.66
N GLU A 207 9.66 -6.38 -19.98
CA GLU A 207 8.82 -5.43 -20.71
C GLU A 207 8.32 -4.32 -19.77
N PRO A 208 8.52 -3.04 -20.10
CA PRO A 208 8.03 -1.95 -19.28
C PRO A 208 6.50 -1.81 -19.41
N PHE A 209 5.85 -1.39 -18.32
CA PHE A 209 4.37 -1.32 -18.27
C PHE A 209 3.75 -0.46 -19.39
N HIS A 210 4.35 0.67 -19.78
CA HIS A 210 3.83 1.49 -20.87
C HIS A 210 3.84 0.77 -22.23
N ALA A 211 4.82 -0.11 -22.47
CA ALA A 211 4.85 -0.93 -23.67
C ALA A 211 3.73 -1.98 -23.64
N LEU A 212 3.45 -2.56 -22.46
CA LEU A 212 2.33 -3.47 -22.28
C LEU A 212 0.97 -2.79 -22.53
N VAL A 213 0.76 -1.59 -21.97
CA VAL A 213 -0.43 -0.76 -22.21
C VAL A 213 -0.60 -0.49 -23.72
N SER A 214 0.48 -0.10 -24.40
CA SER A 214 0.46 0.19 -25.83
C SER A 214 0.21 -1.06 -26.68
N ALA A 215 0.78 -2.21 -26.31
CA ALA A 215 0.61 -3.48 -27.01
C ALA A 215 -0.84 -3.99 -26.95
N HIS A 216 -1.57 -3.64 -25.90
CA HIS A 216 -3.01 -3.95 -25.77
C HIS A 216 -3.92 -2.93 -26.47
N GLY A 217 -3.36 -1.88 -27.09
CA GLY A 217 -4.15 -0.81 -27.71
C GLY A 217 -4.94 0.03 -26.70
N ALA A 218 -4.52 0.05 -25.44
CA ALA A 218 -5.22 0.77 -24.38
C ALA A 218 -4.93 2.29 -24.48
N ILE A 219 -5.97 3.10 -24.22
CA ILE A 219 -5.90 4.56 -24.13
C ILE A 219 -5.03 4.97 -22.93
N ALA A 220 -5.24 4.27 -21.82
CA ALA A 220 -4.54 4.47 -20.57
C ALA A 220 -4.43 3.16 -19.78
N GLY A 221 -3.54 3.14 -18.80
CA GLY A 221 -3.42 2.02 -17.87
C GLY A 221 -2.77 2.45 -16.57
N VAL A 222 -3.17 1.80 -15.47
CA VAL A 222 -2.57 1.99 -14.15
C VAL A 222 -2.07 0.67 -13.59
N SER A 223 -1.08 0.73 -12.70
CA SER A 223 -0.76 -0.42 -11.84
C SER A 223 -1.98 -0.81 -10.99
N GLY A 224 -1.97 -2.00 -10.42
CA GLY A 224 -3.17 -2.58 -9.82
C GLY A 224 -3.03 -2.98 -8.36
N GLY A 225 -3.55 -4.17 -8.07
CA GLY A 225 -3.60 -4.76 -6.75
C GLY A 225 -2.24 -5.11 -6.15
N PHE A 226 -2.29 -5.43 -4.86
CA PHE A 226 -1.11 -5.86 -4.10
C PHE A 226 -0.57 -7.21 -4.58
N PHE A 227 0.68 -7.48 -4.24
CA PHE A 227 1.34 -8.75 -4.49
C PHE A 227 2.26 -9.12 -3.33
N LEU A 228 2.56 -10.41 -3.18
CA LEU A 228 3.55 -10.89 -2.22
C LEU A 228 4.92 -10.33 -2.58
N TYR A 229 5.65 -9.74 -1.64
CA TYR A 229 6.94 -9.13 -1.95
C TYR A 229 8.02 -9.46 -0.93
N SER A 230 7.72 -9.27 0.35
CA SER A 230 8.71 -9.33 1.43
C SER A 230 8.14 -9.99 2.68
N GLU A 231 7.05 -10.73 2.54
CA GLU A 231 6.48 -11.47 3.66
C GLU A 231 7.47 -12.55 4.12
N PRO A 232 7.64 -12.74 5.45
CA PRO A 232 8.69 -13.59 5.99
C PRO A 232 8.47 -15.09 5.76
N ASP A 233 7.23 -15.51 5.51
CA ASP A 233 6.81 -16.91 5.34
C ASP A 233 6.24 -17.22 3.95
N ILE A 234 6.71 -16.53 2.89
CA ILE A 234 6.42 -16.91 1.49
C ILE A 234 7.01 -18.31 1.25
N ALA A 235 6.14 -19.29 1.00
CA ALA A 235 6.51 -20.67 0.72
C ALA A 235 5.59 -21.27 -0.36
N PRO A 236 6.08 -22.27 -1.12
CA PRO A 236 5.27 -22.95 -2.13
C PRO A 236 3.93 -23.46 -1.58
N PRO A 237 2.84 -23.40 -2.37
CA PRO A 237 2.84 -22.97 -3.78
C PRO A 237 2.84 -21.45 -3.99
N SER A 238 2.71 -20.64 -2.93
CA SER A 238 2.84 -19.18 -3.03
C SER A 238 4.26 -18.76 -3.40
N ARG A 239 4.37 -17.73 -4.23
CA ARG A 239 5.63 -17.18 -4.75
C ARG A 239 5.68 -15.68 -4.56
N ARG A 240 6.89 -15.15 -4.52
CA ARG A 240 7.10 -13.70 -4.63
C ARG A 240 6.43 -13.22 -5.92
N PHE A 241 5.76 -12.09 -5.82
CA PHE A 241 4.97 -11.40 -6.84
C PHE A 241 3.59 -12.00 -7.13
N ASP A 242 3.17 -13.07 -6.45
CA ASP A 242 1.78 -13.54 -6.57
C ASP A 242 0.79 -12.43 -6.18
N PRO A 243 -0.28 -12.20 -6.96
CA PRO A 243 -1.28 -11.18 -6.67
C PRO A 243 -2.04 -11.54 -5.38
N VAL A 244 -2.44 -10.52 -4.61
CA VAL A 244 -3.11 -10.68 -3.33
C VAL A 244 -4.49 -10.01 -3.36
N GLY A 245 -5.53 -10.84 -3.35
CA GLY A 245 -6.92 -10.44 -3.49
C GLY A 245 -7.49 -10.79 -4.87
N LEU A 246 -8.70 -10.30 -5.15
CA LEU A 246 -9.37 -10.52 -6.42
C LEU A 246 -8.50 -10.03 -7.59
N LEU A 247 -8.25 -10.92 -8.55
CA LEU A 247 -7.74 -10.60 -9.87
C LEU A 247 -8.57 -11.41 -10.87
N MET A 248 -9.46 -10.75 -11.59
CA MET A 248 -10.33 -11.39 -12.57
C MET A 248 -10.53 -10.51 -13.80
N ASP A 249 -10.65 -11.14 -14.95
CA ASP A 249 -10.79 -10.49 -16.24
C ASP A 249 -11.69 -11.31 -17.16
N GLU A 250 -12.69 -10.68 -17.78
CA GLU A 250 -13.64 -11.34 -18.70
C GLU A 250 -14.26 -12.66 -18.18
N GLY A 251 -14.59 -12.70 -16.88
CA GLY A 251 -15.18 -13.84 -16.20
C GLY A 251 -14.18 -14.90 -15.74
N GLU A 252 -12.91 -14.79 -16.12
CA GLU A 252 -11.84 -15.66 -15.64
C GLU A 252 -11.26 -15.13 -14.32
N VAL A 253 -11.37 -15.91 -13.26
CA VAL A 253 -10.74 -15.60 -11.97
C VAL A 253 -9.31 -16.13 -11.98
N LEU A 254 -8.33 -15.22 -12.07
CA LEU A 254 -6.90 -15.53 -11.99
C LEU A 254 -6.43 -15.65 -10.53
N GLY A 255 -7.01 -14.82 -9.66
CA GLY A 255 -6.77 -14.80 -8.23
C GLY A 255 -8.09 -14.63 -7.49
N PRO A 256 -8.52 -15.58 -6.63
CA PRO A 256 -9.77 -15.45 -5.90
C PRO A 256 -9.66 -14.37 -4.81
N PRO A 257 -10.79 -13.79 -4.36
CA PRO A 257 -10.86 -12.79 -3.29
C PRO A 257 -10.62 -13.43 -1.92
N VAL A 258 -9.40 -13.95 -1.69
CA VAL A 258 -8.99 -14.63 -0.44
C VAL A 258 -9.22 -13.74 0.77
N PHE A 259 -8.98 -12.44 0.61
CA PHE A 259 -9.10 -11.39 1.62
C PHE A 259 -10.24 -10.44 1.24
N ALA A 260 -11.05 -10.03 2.21
CA ALA A 260 -12.26 -9.22 2.03
C ALA A 260 -11.99 -7.73 1.67
N ARG A 261 -11.18 -7.48 0.65
CA ARG A 261 -10.65 -6.16 0.30
C ARG A 261 -11.57 -5.36 -0.58
N GLY A 262 -11.51 -4.03 -0.42
CA GLY A 262 -11.99 -3.08 -1.42
C GLY A 262 -11.38 -3.36 -2.80
N ALA A 263 -12.24 -3.32 -3.81
CA ALA A 263 -11.90 -3.66 -5.19
C ALA A 263 -12.62 -2.73 -6.17
N VAL A 264 -12.00 -2.51 -7.34
CA VAL A 264 -12.68 -1.96 -8.51
C VAL A 264 -13.32 -3.13 -9.26
N LEU A 265 -14.62 -3.02 -9.53
CA LEU A 265 -15.45 -4.11 -10.03
C LEU A 265 -16.21 -3.67 -11.27
N VAL A 266 -16.39 -4.59 -12.23
CA VAL A 266 -17.22 -4.41 -13.41
C VAL A 266 -18.20 -5.57 -13.48
N HIS A 267 -19.49 -5.28 -13.50
CA HIS A 267 -20.54 -6.27 -13.67
C HIS A 267 -20.63 -6.76 -15.12
N ASP A 268 -21.35 -7.88 -15.33
CA ASP A 268 -21.55 -8.44 -16.68
C ASP A 268 -22.18 -7.48 -17.68
N ASP A 269 -22.98 -6.53 -17.21
CA ASP A 269 -23.63 -5.48 -18.02
C ASP A 269 -22.77 -4.23 -18.21
N GLY A 270 -21.52 -4.24 -17.73
CA GLY A 270 -20.56 -3.14 -17.87
C GLY A 270 -20.65 -2.06 -16.80
N THR A 271 -21.59 -2.15 -15.86
CA THR A 271 -21.67 -1.20 -14.75
C THR A 271 -20.48 -1.36 -13.79
N VAL A 272 -19.88 -0.25 -13.38
CA VAL A 272 -18.74 -0.22 -12.46
C VAL A 272 -19.22 -0.07 -11.02
N ALA A 273 -18.55 -0.75 -10.09
CA ALA A 273 -18.75 -0.62 -8.66
C ALA A 273 -17.41 -0.61 -7.92
N ILE A 274 -17.40 -0.03 -6.71
CA ILE A 274 -16.30 -0.15 -5.76
C ILE A 274 -16.87 -0.64 -4.44
N ASP A 275 -16.48 -1.85 -4.03
CA ASP A 275 -16.93 -2.48 -2.79
C ASP A 275 -15.93 -3.57 -2.35
N ARG A 276 -16.15 -4.13 -1.15
CA ARG A 276 -15.43 -5.30 -0.67
C ARG A 276 -15.90 -6.55 -1.38
N VAL A 277 -14.96 -7.41 -1.76
CA VAL A 277 -15.24 -8.74 -2.27
C VAL A 277 -14.47 -9.78 -1.47
N SER A 278 -15.14 -10.87 -1.10
CA SER A 278 -14.55 -11.98 -0.34
C SER A 278 -14.99 -13.34 -0.91
N MET A 279 -14.41 -14.43 -0.40
CA MET A 279 -14.77 -15.79 -0.80
C MET A 279 -16.25 -16.14 -0.60
N SER A 280 -16.99 -15.48 0.31
CA SER A 280 -18.43 -15.74 0.50
C SER A 280 -19.28 -15.39 -0.73
N GLN A 281 -18.73 -14.56 -1.61
CA GLN A 281 -19.36 -14.13 -2.86
C GLN A 281 -18.97 -15.01 -4.05
N VAL A 282 -18.13 -16.03 -3.87
CA VAL A 282 -17.60 -16.86 -4.95
C VAL A 282 -18.35 -18.18 -5.01
N GLU A 283 -18.87 -18.53 -6.19
CA GLU A 283 -19.27 -19.90 -6.48
C GLU A 283 -18.00 -20.73 -6.74
N ILE A 284 -17.84 -21.82 -6.00
CA ILE A 284 -16.73 -22.77 -6.13
C ILE A 284 -17.26 -24.02 -6.82
N GLU A 285 -16.52 -24.50 -7.80
CA GLU A 285 -16.77 -25.78 -8.48
C GLU A 285 -15.60 -26.74 -8.25
N ALA A 286 -15.88 -27.90 -7.65
CA ALA A 286 -14.91 -28.99 -7.46
C ALA A 286 -14.73 -29.82 -8.74
N PRO A 287 -13.64 -30.61 -8.86
CA PRO A 287 -13.45 -31.53 -9.99
C PRO A 287 -14.58 -32.55 -10.19
N SER A 288 -15.33 -32.87 -9.14
CA SER A 288 -16.53 -33.72 -9.20
C SER A 288 -17.73 -33.08 -9.91
N GLY A 289 -17.66 -31.78 -10.23
CA GLY A 289 -18.77 -30.97 -10.74
C GLY A 289 -19.68 -30.41 -9.64
N ALA A 290 -19.40 -30.69 -8.37
CA ALA A 290 -20.15 -30.12 -7.26
C ALA A 290 -19.90 -28.61 -7.16
N ARG A 291 -20.97 -27.83 -7.02
CA ARG A 291 -20.93 -26.36 -6.94
C ARG A 291 -21.55 -25.85 -5.65
N TRP A 292 -20.89 -24.88 -5.00
CA TRP A 292 -21.39 -24.26 -3.78
C TRP A 292 -20.78 -22.88 -3.57
N ARG A 293 -21.41 -22.06 -2.72
CA ARG A 293 -20.78 -20.85 -2.16
C ARG A 293 -20.33 -21.15 -0.74
N PRO A 294 -19.07 -20.89 -0.36
CA PRO A 294 -18.62 -21.14 1.00
C PRO A 294 -19.31 -20.13 1.94
N SER A 295 -19.84 -20.62 3.06
CA SER A 295 -20.44 -19.73 4.08
C SER A 295 -19.39 -18.87 4.77
N ALA A 296 -18.18 -19.39 4.94
CA ALA A 296 -17.01 -18.68 5.44
C ALA A 296 -15.71 -19.40 5.03
N VAL A 297 -14.61 -18.67 5.04
CA VAL A 297 -13.25 -19.22 4.90
C VAL A 297 -12.34 -18.65 6.00
N VAL A 298 -11.27 -19.36 6.32
CA VAL A 298 -10.23 -18.88 7.25
C VAL A 298 -8.97 -18.54 6.47
N ASN A 299 -8.63 -17.26 6.40
CA ASN A 299 -7.41 -16.74 5.79
C ASN A 299 -6.45 -16.20 6.88
N ARG A 300 -5.32 -15.61 6.47
CA ARG A 300 -4.27 -15.11 7.37
C ARG A 300 -4.63 -13.87 8.18
N ALA A 301 -5.71 -13.17 7.85
CA ALA A 301 -6.27 -12.11 8.68
C ALA A 301 -6.97 -12.69 9.92
N HIS A 302 -7.57 -13.89 9.77
CA HIS A 302 -8.28 -14.57 10.84
C HIS A 302 -7.34 -15.36 11.76
N ALA A 303 -6.50 -16.25 11.19
CA ALA A 303 -5.62 -17.12 11.98
C ALA A 303 -4.48 -17.73 11.14
N ARG A 304 -3.44 -18.23 11.83
CA ARG A 304 -2.36 -19.03 11.19
C ARG A 304 -2.72 -20.51 11.01
N ARG A 305 -3.72 -21.00 11.75
CA ARG A 305 -4.27 -22.35 11.62
C ARG A 305 -5.79 -22.29 11.51
N GLY A 306 -6.32 -23.15 10.65
CA GLY A 306 -7.74 -23.36 10.49
C GLY A 306 -8.36 -24.07 11.70
N PRO A 307 -9.69 -24.16 11.72
CA PRO A 307 -10.44 -24.80 12.79
C PRO A 307 -10.13 -26.30 12.86
N ASP A 308 -10.26 -26.90 14.06
CA ASP A 308 -10.18 -28.35 14.23
C ASP A 308 -11.49 -29.01 13.76
N ARG A 309 -11.68 -29.03 12.43
CA ARG A 309 -12.76 -29.70 11.71
C ARG A 309 -12.26 -30.12 10.33
N PRO A 310 -12.90 -31.09 9.66
CA PRO A 310 -12.52 -31.47 8.30
C PRO A 310 -12.59 -30.25 7.37
N GLY A 311 -11.56 -30.06 6.57
CA GLY A 311 -11.48 -28.94 5.63
C GLY A 311 -10.36 -29.13 4.62
N ALA A 312 -10.27 -28.17 3.70
CA ALA A 312 -9.28 -28.11 2.65
C ALA A 312 -8.55 -26.76 2.71
N ALA A 313 -7.22 -26.80 2.69
CA ALA A 313 -6.39 -25.62 2.47
C ALA A 313 -6.22 -25.42 0.96
N VAL A 314 -6.41 -24.20 0.49
CA VAL A 314 -6.44 -23.84 -0.92
C VAL A 314 -5.52 -22.63 -1.18
N VAL A 315 -4.75 -22.68 -2.26
CA VAL A 315 -3.96 -21.55 -2.77
C VAL A 315 -4.23 -21.37 -4.25
N GLY A 316 -4.65 -20.17 -4.66
CA GLY A 316 -5.14 -19.94 -6.02
C GLY A 316 -6.27 -20.93 -6.30
N HIS A 317 -6.08 -21.80 -7.29
CA HIS A 317 -7.03 -22.84 -7.67
C HIS A 317 -6.74 -24.23 -7.06
N GLU A 318 -5.63 -24.41 -6.35
CA GLU A 318 -5.15 -25.73 -5.96
C GLU A 318 -5.49 -26.05 -4.51
N VAL A 319 -6.08 -27.22 -4.26
CA VAL A 319 -6.18 -27.81 -2.92
C VAL A 319 -4.80 -28.33 -2.52
N VAL A 320 -4.16 -27.70 -1.54
CA VAL A 320 -2.80 -28.05 -1.12
C VAL A 320 -2.77 -29.08 0.01
N ALA A 321 -3.83 -29.13 0.82
CA ALA A 321 -3.96 -30.09 1.91
C ALA A 321 -5.42 -30.30 2.28
N VAL A 322 -5.74 -31.50 2.80
CA VAL A 322 -7.04 -31.85 3.36
C VAL A 322 -6.83 -32.49 4.72
N GLY A 323 -7.65 -32.13 5.70
CA GLY A 323 -7.49 -32.62 7.06
C GLY A 323 -8.17 -31.73 8.08
N ARG A 324 -7.64 -31.70 9.30
CA ARG A 324 -8.14 -30.89 10.42
C ARG A 324 -7.05 -29.95 10.93
N SER A 325 -7.46 -28.80 11.48
CA SER A 325 -6.54 -27.81 12.04
C SER A 325 -5.40 -27.42 11.08
N LEU A 326 -5.71 -27.34 9.79
CA LEU A 326 -4.71 -27.15 8.74
C LEU A 326 -3.97 -25.81 8.90
N PRO A 327 -2.66 -25.73 8.59
CA PRO A 327 -2.00 -24.45 8.40
C PRO A 327 -2.74 -23.61 7.35
N VAL A 328 -3.00 -22.34 7.65
CA VAL A 328 -3.59 -21.43 6.68
C VAL A 328 -2.48 -20.91 5.76
N PRO A 329 -2.57 -21.14 4.43
CA PRO A 329 -1.55 -20.66 3.50
C PRO A 329 -1.45 -19.12 3.50
N LEU A 330 -0.27 -18.57 3.20
CA LEU A 330 -0.02 -17.12 3.27
C LEU A 330 -0.97 -16.32 2.37
N ASN A 331 -1.10 -16.74 1.10
CA ASN A 331 -1.99 -16.13 0.11
C ASN A 331 -3.09 -17.13 -0.29
N GLY A 332 -3.71 -17.73 0.72
CA GLY A 332 -4.75 -18.74 0.54
C GLY A 332 -5.68 -18.82 1.74
N PHE A 333 -6.50 -19.84 1.76
CA PHE A 333 -7.57 -19.99 2.75
C PHE A 333 -7.83 -21.45 3.09
N VAL A 334 -8.46 -21.68 4.24
CA VAL A 334 -9.03 -22.96 4.64
C VAL A 334 -10.54 -22.87 4.57
N LEU A 335 -11.16 -23.82 3.86
CA LEU A 335 -12.61 -23.94 3.73
C LEU A 335 -13.08 -25.30 4.26
N GLU A 336 -14.35 -25.38 4.65
CA GLU A 336 -15.04 -26.65 4.90
C GLU A 336 -15.91 -26.97 3.68
N PRO A 337 -15.68 -28.10 2.97
CA PRO A 337 -16.52 -28.48 1.85
C PRO A 337 -17.91 -28.92 2.35
N PRO A 338 -18.98 -28.73 1.56
CA PRO A 338 -20.31 -29.16 1.96
C PRO A 338 -20.39 -30.69 2.06
N PRO A 339 -21.38 -31.24 2.80
CA PRO A 339 -21.58 -32.68 2.91
C PRO A 339 -21.66 -33.36 1.54
N GLY A 340 -20.90 -34.44 1.35
CA GLY A 340 -20.84 -35.19 0.10
C GLY A 340 -19.82 -34.67 -0.92
N VAL A 341 -19.15 -33.54 -0.67
CA VAL A 341 -18.04 -33.06 -1.51
C VAL A 341 -16.71 -33.49 -0.91
N GLU A 342 -16.08 -34.48 -1.55
CA GLU A 342 -14.71 -34.88 -1.24
C GLU A 342 -13.71 -34.07 -2.05
N LEU A 343 -12.70 -33.51 -1.37
CA LEU A 343 -11.55 -32.85 -1.97
C LEU A 343 -10.28 -33.63 -1.64
N ARG A 344 -9.29 -33.57 -2.52
CA ARG A 344 -7.98 -34.22 -2.39
C ARG A 344 -6.86 -33.21 -2.67
N PRO A 345 -5.70 -33.34 -2.02
CA PRO A 345 -4.52 -32.57 -2.43
C PRO A 345 -4.24 -32.74 -3.92
N GLY A 346 -4.01 -31.63 -4.63
CA GLY A 346 -3.84 -31.57 -6.09
C GLY A 346 -5.14 -31.31 -6.88
N ASP A 347 -6.31 -31.38 -6.24
CA ASP A 347 -7.56 -31.00 -6.90
C ASP A 347 -7.53 -29.52 -7.30
N ARG A 348 -8.03 -29.23 -8.51
CA ARG A 348 -8.19 -27.86 -9.01
C ARG A 348 -9.63 -27.39 -8.89
N LEU A 349 -9.86 -26.37 -8.07
CA LEU A 349 -11.12 -25.67 -7.92
C LEU A 349 -11.28 -24.63 -9.03
N ARG A 350 -12.50 -24.49 -9.54
CA ARG A 350 -12.90 -23.41 -10.45
C ARG A 350 -13.77 -22.40 -9.72
N TYR A 351 -13.75 -21.17 -10.20
CA TYR A 351 -14.54 -20.06 -9.67
C TYR A 351 -15.45 -19.51 -10.78
N PRO A 352 -16.50 -20.24 -11.17
CA PRO A 352 -17.31 -19.90 -12.35
C PRO A 352 -18.03 -18.56 -12.25
N VAL A 353 -18.38 -18.11 -11.04
CA VAL A 353 -19.08 -16.84 -10.83
C VAL A 353 -18.60 -16.18 -9.55
N VAL A 354 -18.28 -14.88 -9.64
CA VAL A 354 -18.07 -14.01 -8.48
C VAL A 354 -19.20 -13.00 -8.44
N HIS A 355 -19.85 -12.86 -7.28
CA HIS A 355 -20.97 -11.94 -7.11
C HIS A 355 -20.52 -10.63 -6.47
N GLY A 356 -20.77 -9.51 -7.14
CA GLY A 356 -20.54 -8.18 -6.60
C GLY A 356 -21.68 -7.72 -5.68
N PRO A 357 -21.75 -6.42 -5.41
CA PRO A 357 -22.85 -5.80 -4.68
C PRO A 357 -24.23 -6.17 -5.27
N ALA A 358 -25.22 -6.28 -4.39
CA ALA A 358 -26.58 -6.75 -4.72
C ALA A 358 -26.65 -8.17 -5.35
N GLY A 359 -25.59 -8.97 -5.24
CA GLY A 359 -25.56 -10.35 -5.75
C GLY A 359 -25.42 -10.47 -7.27
N ARG A 360 -25.11 -9.37 -7.96
CA ARG A 360 -24.96 -9.34 -9.43
C ARG A 360 -23.62 -9.95 -9.84
N PRO A 361 -23.56 -10.76 -10.91
CA PRO A 361 -22.31 -11.35 -11.36
C PRO A 361 -21.31 -10.28 -11.82
N LEU A 362 -20.03 -10.59 -11.63
CA LEU A 362 -18.89 -9.78 -12.04
C LEU A 362 -18.23 -10.37 -13.29
N ARG A 363 -17.77 -9.47 -14.16
CA ARG A 363 -16.97 -9.76 -15.35
C ARG A 363 -15.48 -9.50 -15.11
N THR A 364 -15.16 -8.34 -14.56
CA THR A 364 -13.78 -7.90 -14.35
C THR A 364 -13.64 -7.31 -12.95
N GLY A 365 -12.48 -7.49 -12.31
CA GLY A 365 -12.29 -7.03 -10.95
C GLY A 365 -10.85 -7.08 -10.49
N ILE A 366 -10.42 -6.03 -9.80
CA ILE A 366 -9.08 -5.96 -9.21
C ILE A 366 -9.16 -5.41 -7.79
N ALA A 367 -8.71 -6.22 -6.84
CA ALA A 367 -8.65 -5.85 -5.43
C ALA A 367 -7.43 -4.98 -5.14
N GLY A 368 -7.63 -3.97 -4.31
CA GLY A 368 -6.57 -3.22 -3.65
C GLY A 368 -6.86 -3.22 -2.16
N GLY A 369 -7.57 -2.19 -1.73
CA GLY A 369 -7.87 -1.93 -0.34
C GLY A 369 -6.83 -1.03 0.34
N PRO A 370 -7.18 -0.44 1.49
CA PRO A 370 -8.53 -0.41 2.06
C PRO A 370 -9.52 0.42 1.23
N LEU A 371 -10.82 0.27 1.48
CA LEU A 371 -11.83 1.27 1.15
C LEU A 371 -11.45 2.59 1.81
N LEU A 372 -11.72 3.68 1.10
CA LEU A 372 -11.41 5.05 1.52
C LEU A 372 -12.69 5.85 1.74
N LEU A 373 -13.73 5.61 0.94
CA LEU A 373 -15.02 6.26 1.05
C LEU A 373 -16.14 5.23 0.93
N GLN A 374 -17.16 5.38 1.78
CA GLN A 374 -18.41 4.66 1.68
C GLN A 374 -19.56 5.65 1.87
N ASP A 375 -20.46 5.73 0.90
CA ASP A 375 -21.60 6.65 0.87
C ASP A 375 -21.16 8.13 1.06
N GLY A 376 -20.02 8.51 0.45
CA GLY A 376 -19.45 9.86 0.52
C GLY A 376 -18.64 10.15 1.78
N GLU A 377 -18.63 9.24 2.76
CA GLU A 377 -17.94 9.43 4.03
C GLU A 377 -16.64 8.63 4.14
N PRO A 378 -15.57 9.21 4.71
CA PRO A 378 -14.33 8.50 4.98
C PRO A 378 -14.55 7.23 5.80
N THR A 379 -14.01 6.12 5.30
CA THR A 379 -14.01 4.83 6.00
C THR A 379 -12.62 4.22 5.91
N LEU A 380 -12.21 3.52 6.96
CA LEU A 380 -10.90 2.86 7.02
C LEU A 380 -10.94 1.75 8.07
N ASP A 381 -11.50 0.60 7.69
CA ASP A 381 -11.61 -0.58 8.57
C ASP A 381 -10.64 -1.68 8.15
N MET A 382 -9.40 -1.55 8.62
CA MET A 382 -8.31 -2.49 8.32
C MET A 382 -8.63 -3.93 8.75
N ARG A 383 -9.46 -4.14 9.78
CA ARG A 383 -9.83 -5.49 10.24
C ARG A 383 -10.90 -6.09 9.36
N ALA A 384 -11.93 -5.31 9.02
CA ALA A 384 -13.01 -5.79 8.17
C ALA A 384 -12.62 -5.94 6.69
N GLU A 385 -11.43 -5.47 6.31
CA GLU A 385 -10.84 -5.65 4.98
C GLU A 385 -9.67 -6.64 4.93
N ASP A 386 -9.50 -7.44 5.99
CA ASP A 386 -8.45 -8.44 6.08
C ASP A 386 -7.03 -7.88 5.83
N LEU A 387 -6.80 -6.64 6.28
CA LEU A 387 -5.49 -5.97 6.28
C LEU A 387 -4.79 -6.09 7.63
N TRP A 388 -5.31 -6.98 8.50
CA TRP A 388 -4.85 -7.21 9.87
C TRP A 388 -4.14 -8.56 10.04
N GLY A 389 -3.60 -8.79 11.24
CA GLY A 389 -2.97 -10.04 11.63
C GLY A 389 -1.74 -10.32 10.78
N SER A 390 -1.72 -11.51 10.17
CA SER A 390 -0.61 -11.93 9.31
C SER A 390 -0.97 -11.92 7.82
N ALA A 391 -2.03 -11.19 7.45
CA ALA A 391 -2.45 -11.06 6.07
C ALA A 391 -1.43 -10.22 5.26
N PRO A 392 -1.03 -10.68 4.07
CA PRO A 392 -0.17 -9.93 3.15
C PRO A 392 -0.94 -8.79 2.47
N PRO A 393 -0.36 -7.61 2.18
CA PRO A 393 0.94 -7.22 2.65
C PRO A 393 0.90 -6.96 4.15
N VAL A 394 1.94 -7.44 4.85
CA VAL A 394 1.99 -7.41 6.32
C VAL A 394 2.34 -6.03 6.90
N THR A 395 2.41 -4.99 6.06
CA THR A 395 2.86 -3.66 6.49
C THR A 395 1.98 -2.55 5.95
N PHE A 396 1.36 -1.80 6.85
CA PHE A 396 0.73 -0.51 6.54
C PHE A 396 1.29 0.56 7.47
N SER A 397 1.51 1.77 6.94
CA SER A 397 1.97 2.91 7.75
C SER A 397 1.00 3.23 8.89
N GLN A 398 -0.28 2.93 8.69
CA GLN A 398 -1.34 3.14 9.67
C GLN A 398 -1.09 2.46 11.01
N ASP A 399 -0.44 1.29 10.99
CA ASP A 399 -0.20 0.49 12.20
C ASP A 399 0.71 1.24 13.19
N GLU A 400 1.80 1.83 12.71
CA GLU A 400 2.84 2.43 13.55
C GLU A 400 2.67 3.94 13.76
N THR A 401 1.99 4.59 12.81
CA THR A 401 1.97 6.06 12.72
C THR A 401 0.56 6.63 12.58
N GLY A 402 -0.50 5.84 12.68
CA GLY A 402 -1.87 6.37 12.62
C GLY A 402 -2.22 7.07 11.31
N ASP A 403 -1.61 6.63 10.19
CA ASP A 403 -1.75 7.22 8.85
C ASP A 403 -1.14 8.62 8.73
N HIS A 404 0.02 8.86 9.37
CA HIS A 404 0.76 10.12 9.22
C HIS A 404 1.90 10.07 8.19
N ASN A 405 2.21 8.90 7.62
CA ASN A 405 3.20 8.83 6.53
C ASN A 405 2.61 9.35 5.22
N LEU A 406 3.31 10.31 4.62
CA LEU A 406 3.07 10.78 3.26
C LEU A 406 3.78 9.83 2.29
N LEU A 407 3.00 9.09 1.51
CA LEU A 407 3.51 8.08 0.60
C LEU A 407 2.95 8.32 -0.81
N PRO A 408 3.63 7.87 -1.87
CA PRO A 408 2.99 7.73 -3.16
C PRO A 408 1.78 6.80 -3.04
N ARG A 409 0.67 7.14 -3.69
CA ARG A 409 -0.59 6.37 -3.62
C ARG A 409 -1.13 6.12 -5.02
N LEU A 410 -1.88 5.04 -5.14
CA LEU A 410 -2.78 4.83 -6.26
C LEU A 410 -4.16 4.55 -5.67
N ALA A 411 -5.21 5.12 -6.23
CA ALA A 411 -6.57 4.89 -5.76
C ALA A 411 -7.57 5.01 -6.90
N ALA A 412 -8.75 4.43 -6.65
CA ALA A 412 -9.91 4.53 -7.51
C ALA A 412 -11.10 5.11 -6.74
N GLY A 413 -11.93 5.91 -7.41
CA GLY A 413 -13.16 6.46 -6.87
C GLY A 413 -14.30 6.40 -7.89
N LEU A 414 -15.53 6.33 -7.43
CA LEU A 414 -16.74 6.32 -8.26
C LEU A 414 -17.59 7.54 -7.90
N THR A 415 -17.95 8.35 -8.89
CA THR A 415 -18.85 9.50 -8.70
C THR A 415 -20.32 9.08 -8.73
N ASP A 416 -21.22 9.98 -8.30
CA ASP A 416 -22.67 9.75 -8.35
C ASP A 416 -23.19 9.60 -9.80
N GLU A 417 -22.48 10.17 -10.77
CA GLU A 417 -22.76 10.05 -12.20
C GLU A 417 -22.22 8.72 -12.79
N GLY A 418 -21.59 7.87 -11.99
CA GLY A 418 -21.04 6.59 -12.44
C GLY A 418 -19.67 6.70 -13.11
N GLN A 419 -19.00 7.86 -13.04
CA GLN A 419 -17.66 8.03 -13.58
C GLN A 419 -16.63 7.37 -12.67
N LEU A 420 -15.69 6.63 -13.26
CA LEU A 420 -14.55 6.04 -12.57
C LEU A 420 -13.38 7.04 -12.60
N LEU A 421 -12.87 7.38 -11.41
CA LEU A 421 -11.72 8.24 -11.21
C LEU A 421 -10.53 7.39 -10.77
N LEU A 422 -9.38 7.53 -11.42
CA LEU A 422 -8.12 6.93 -10.99
C LEU A 422 -7.14 8.03 -10.61
N ALA A 423 -6.54 7.93 -9.43
CA ALA A 423 -5.62 8.94 -8.89
C ALA A 423 -4.26 8.33 -8.59
N ALA A 424 -3.23 8.76 -9.33
CA ALA A 424 -1.83 8.42 -9.09
C ALA A 424 -1.13 9.60 -8.40
N VAL A 425 -0.92 9.47 -7.10
CA VAL A 425 -0.28 10.47 -6.24
C VAL A 425 1.22 10.19 -6.16
N ASP A 426 2.04 11.11 -6.67
CA ASP A 426 3.48 11.01 -6.52
C ASP A 426 3.92 11.35 -5.09
N GLY A 427 5.09 10.87 -4.70
CA GLY A 427 5.62 11.05 -3.33
C GLY A 427 7.13 10.87 -3.28
N ARG A 428 7.72 11.01 -2.09
CA ARG A 428 9.19 10.87 -1.90
C ARG A 428 10.03 11.86 -2.72
N ASN A 429 9.47 13.02 -3.04
CA ASN A 429 10.16 14.13 -3.65
C ASN A 429 9.92 15.40 -2.81
N LEU A 430 10.97 15.92 -2.15
CA LEU A 430 10.85 17.04 -1.21
C LEU A 430 10.39 18.34 -1.86
N GLU A 431 10.63 18.50 -3.17
CA GLU A 431 10.36 19.74 -3.89
C GLU A 431 8.99 19.70 -4.57
N HIS A 432 8.67 18.57 -5.21
CA HIS A 432 7.52 18.47 -6.10
C HIS A 432 6.37 17.62 -5.56
N ALA A 433 6.65 16.61 -4.71
CA ALA A 433 5.63 15.66 -4.29
C ALA A 433 6.02 14.90 -3.02
N LEU A 434 5.46 15.27 -1.86
CA LEU A 434 5.73 14.51 -0.63
C LEU A 434 4.96 13.19 -0.58
N GLY A 435 3.75 13.17 -1.13
CA GLY A 435 2.81 12.06 -1.06
C GLY A 435 1.55 12.42 -0.27
N MET A 436 0.70 11.42 -0.01
CA MET A 436 -0.49 11.58 0.81
C MET A 436 -0.67 10.43 1.78
N THR A 437 -1.36 10.73 2.88
CA THR A 437 -1.95 9.74 3.78
C THR A 437 -3.16 9.08 3.09
N LEU A 438 -3.65 7.95 3.59
CA LEU A 438 -4.91 7.36 3.07
C LEU A 438 -6.07 8.33 3.25
N GLY A 439 -6.15 9.01 4.40
CA GLY A 439 -7.14 10.06 4.65
C GLY A 439 -7.03 11.25 3.69
N GLY A 440 -5.81 11.62 3.29
CA GLY A 440 -5.56 12.67 2.29
C GLY A 440 -6.10 12.30 0.91
N VAL A 441 -5.92 11.04 0.49
CA VAL A 441 -6.49 10.52 -0.77
C VAL A 441 -8.02 10.43 -0.68
N ALA A 442 -8.57 10.00 0.45
CA ALA A 442 -10.02 9.99 0.67
C ALA A 442 -10.61 11.40 0.52
N ARG A 443 -9.96 12.43 1.09
CA ARG A 443 -10.36 13.84 0.95
C ARG A 443 -10.30 14.30 -0.52
N LEU A 444 -9.22 13.96 -1.24
CA LEU A 444 -9.10 14.27 -2.66
C LEU A 444 -10.24 13.66 -3.49
N LEU A 445 -10.51 12.36 -3.33
CA LEU A 445 -11.56 11.67 -4.08
C LEU A 445 -12.96 12.19 -3.73
N ARG A 446 -13.22 12.50 -2.44
CA ARG A 446 -14.47 13.13 -2.03
C ARG A 446 -14.64 14.51 -2.67
N ALA A 447 -13.58 15.33 -2.68
CA ALA A 447 -13.61 16.64 -3.31
C ALA A 447 -13.81 16.57 -4.84
N LEU A 448 -13.38 15.47 -5.47
CA LEU A 448 -13.65 15.15 -6.89
C LEU A 448 -15.06 14.61 -7.16
N GLY A 449 -15.91 14.48 -6.13
CA GLY A 449 -17.30 14.01 -6.25
C GLY A 449 -17.49 12.50 -6.09
N CYS A 450 -16.48 11.77 -5.61
CA CYS A 450 -16.63 10.32 -5.41
C CYS A 450 -17.41 9.99 -4.12
N HIS A 451 -18.36 9.06 -4.21
CA HIS A 451 -19.11 8.53 -3.05
C HIS A 451 -18.61 7.15 -2.60
N ARG A 452 -17.95 6.40 -3.49
CA ARG A 452 -17.19 5.18 -3.16
C ARG A 452 -15.74 5.38 -3.58
N ALA A 453 -14.81 4.87 -2.78
CA ALA A 453 -13.39 4.88 -3.16
C ALA A 453 -12.62 3.76 -2.48
N THR A 454 -11.54 3.31 -3.13
CA THR A 454 -10.60 2.33 -2.59
C THR A 454 -9.17 2.67 -2.98
N ASN A 455 -8.23 2.36 -2.09
CA ASN A 455 -6.81 2.41 -2.37
C ASN A 455 -6.39 1.20 -3.24
N LEU A 456 -5.36 1.37 -4.05
CA LEU A 456 -4.68 0.33 -4.85
C LEU A 456 -3.20 0.24 -4.44
N ASP A 457 -2.40 -0.64 -5.04
CA ASP A 457 -0.99 -0.73 -4.68
C ASP A 457 -0.22 0.52 -5.12
N GLY A 458 0.21 1.29 -4.11
CA GLY A 458 0.90 2.55 -4.27
C GLY A 458 2.41 2.43 -4.11
N GLY A 459 3.00 3.40 -3.41
CA GLY A 459 4.43 3.44 -3.14
C GLY A 459 5.25 3.35 -4.41
N SER A 460 6.24 2.46 -4.41
CA SER A 460 7.11 2.26 -5.58
C SER A 460 6.41 1.57 -6.75
N SER A 461 5.27 0.90 -6.51
CA SER A 461 4.51 0.15 -7.52
C SER A 461 3.59 1.04 -8.35
N LYS A 462 3.18 2.20 -7.81
CA LYS A 462 2.32 3.18 -8.47
C LYS A 462 2.84 3.50 -9.87
N ARG A 463 2.02 3.20 -10.86
CA ARG A 463 2.25 3.57 -12.27
C ARG A 463 0.96 4.07 -12.91
N MET A 464 1.05 5.14 -13.69
CA MET A 464 0.00 5.56 -14.63
C MET A 464 0.60 5.87 -16.00
N VAL A 465 -0.07 5.38 -17.03
CA VAL A 465 0.27 5.55 -18.44
C VAL A 465 -0.95 6.13 -19.15
N VAL A 466 -0.74 7.18 -19.94
CA VAL A 466 -1.78 7.85 -20.73
C VAL A 466 -1.19 8.12 -22.11
N GLU A 467 -1.90 7.74 -23.19
CA GLU A 467 -1.43 7.90 -24.57
C GLU A 467 -0.03 7.30 -24.79
N GLY A 468 0.18 6.09 -24.26
CA GLY A 468 1.46 5.36 -24.36
C GLY A 468 2.62 5.94 -23.57
N ARG A 469 2.41 6.99 -22.77
CA ARG A 469 3.45 7.67 -21.98
C ARG A 469 3.21 7.52 -20.49
N THR A 470 4.26 7.18 -19.75
CA THR A 470 4.24 7.26 -18.29
C THR A 470 4.12 8.71 -17.87
N CYS A 471 3.10 9.06 -17.08
CA CYS A 471 2.81 10.44 -16.68
C CYS A 471 3.24 10.77 -15.25
N ASP A 472 3.66 9.76 -14.49
CA ASP A 472 3.97 9.90 -13.06
C ASP A 472 5.47 9.90 -12.78
N LEU A 473 5.85 10.44 -11.63
CA LEU A 473 7.23 10.47 -11.17
C LEU A 473 7.61 9.09 -10.62
N ALA A 474 8.60 8.46 -11.23
CA ALA A 474 9.15 7.22 -10.70
C ALA A 474 9.99 7.50 -9.45
N THR A 475 9.49 7.13 -8.28
CA THR A 475 10.21 7.29 -7.01
C THR A 475 10.27 5.97 -6.25
N THR A 476 11.13 5.06 -6.69
CA THR A 476 11.44 3.82 -5.94
C THR A 476 12.16 4.11 -4.62
N GLU A 477 13.02 5.13 -4.63
CA GLU A 477 13.87 5.53 -3.51
C GLU A 477 13.60 6.98 -3.09
N ILE A 478 13.97 7.32 -1.86
CA ILE A 478 14.10 8.70 -1.42
C ILE A 478 15.49 9.14 -1.89
N VAL A 479 15.55 10.10 -2.80
CA VAL A 479 16.82 10.57 -3.34
C VAL A 479 17.15 11.95 -2.79
N ALA A 480 18.43 12.18 -2.52
CA ALA A 480 18.95 13.51 -2.20
C ALA A 480 18.76 14.46 -3.40
N GLU A 481 18.77 15.76 -3.15
CA GLU A 481 18.63 16.79 -4.18
C GLU A 481 19.58 16.56 -5.37
N GLY A 482 19.03 16.66 -6.58
CA GLY A 482 19.81 16.59 -7.83
C GLY A 482 20.14 15.19 -8.36
N VAL A 483 19.67 14.11 -7.73
CA VAL A 483 19.87 12.74 -8.25
C VAL A 483 18.53 12.13 -8.62
N ALA A 484 18.35 11.81 -9.91
CA ALA A 484 17.16 11.09 -10.38
C ALA A 484 17.23 9.62 -9.99
N SER A 485 16.16 9.05 -9.42
CA SER A 485 16.04 7.60 -9.26
C SER A 485 15.79 6.98 -10.64
N THR A 486 16.74 6.19 -11.14
CA THR A 486 16.60 5.49 -12.43
C THR A 486 15.89 4.13 -12.30
N LEU A 487 15.65 3.68 -11.07
CA LEU A 487 15.01 2.40 -10.81
C LEU A 487 13.49 2.57 -10.87
N VAL A 488 12.84 1.74 -11.68
CA VAL A 488 11.38 1.64 -11.75
C VAL A 488 11.01 0.26 -11.23
N ARG A 489 10.13 0.18 -10.25
CA ARG A 489 9.61 -1.11 -9.81
C ARG A 489 8.72 -1.69 -10.92
N PRO A 490 8.90 -2.97 -11.27
CA PRO A 490 8.00 -3.65 -12.21
C PRO A 490 6.55 -3.67 -11.70
N VAL A 491 5.61 -3.58 -12.64
CA VAL A 491 4.17 -3.64 -12.37
C VAL A 491 3.72 -5.09 -12.57
N HIS A 492 3.18 -5.72 -11.53
CA HIS A 492 2.77 -7.15 -11.58
C HIS A 492 1.30 -7.35 -11.88
N THR A 493 0.46 -6.34 -11.66
CA THR A 493 -0.95 -6.34 -12.06
C THR A 493 -1.31 -4.96 -12.62
N GLY A 494 -2.27 -4.90 -13.54
CA GLY A 494 -2.69 -3.65 -14.15
C GLY A 494 -4.18 -3.58 -14.43
N LEU A 495 -4.71 -2.36 -14.45
CA LEU A 495 -6.04 -2.03 -14.96
C LEU A 495 -5.87 -1.20 -16.23
N LEU A 496 -6.39 -1.68 -17.35
CA LEU A 496 -6.34 -1.05 -18.65
C LEU A 496 -7.68 -0.41 -19.00
N VAL A 497 -7.60 0.73 -19.68
CA VAL A 497 -8.73 1.45 -20.26
C VAL A 497 -8.61 1.35 -21.78
N LEU A 498 -9.46 0.53 -22.39
CA LEU A 498 -9.47 0.29 -23.83
C LEU A 498 -10.62 1.03 -24.51
N PRO A 499 -10.45 1.43 -25.79
CA PRO A 499 -11.57 1.92 -26.57
C PRO A 499 -12.65 0.83 -26.73
N ARG A 500 -13.91 1.26 -26.85
CA ARG A 500 -15.02 0.39 -27.24
C ARG A 500 -15.01 0.01 -28.71
#